data_AF-A0AA38L6G8-F1
#
_entry.id   AF-A0AA38L6G8-F1
#
_cell.length_a   1.000
_cell.length_b   1.000
_cell.length_c   1.000
_cell.angle_alpha   90.00
_cell.angle_beta   90.00
_cell.angle_gamma   90.00
#
_symmetry.space_group_name_H-M   'P 1'
#
loop_
_entity.id
_entity.type
_entity.pdbx_description
1 polymer ?
#
loop_
_entity_poly.entity_id
_entity_poly.type
_entity_poly.pdbx_seq_one_letter_code
_entity_poly.pdbx_strand_id
1 'polypeptide(L)'
;MSSLAEADMLQATPVQLVSCPFTPGRSLILDYLAHNGYSKTARAFIRDSAVRHIGVDGDEVMQPQTASGLGPSTSELMESTLKQAELRKQIRTELRCGRIFEATILLDKYFPDVLSLSNPLRFEDTLVPSSDMDFLAPNSVYPLHLVLNLRIQTFVEACRTTPLASPSDCAYDSPSASSTEVPDLIDKQTALLNSAQKLYPLVKVLPSEQDISRYKKELESVIGLLAYPVPEESPVSGYLNQERRDAVAAQIDYAILYHAKRPVISYLELYARYTSTILGILNNSGVKPPSSWIAPPSTAKHPIRNKTFSPS
;
A
#
# COMPACT_ATOMS: atom_id res chain seq x y z
N MET A 1 -0.62 -50.09 14.29
CA MET A 1 0.21 -50.21 13.08
C MET A 1 -0.48 -49.41 11.99
N SER A 2 -0.40 -48.09 12.10
CA SER A 2 0.55 -47.23 11.38
C SER A 2 0.07 -46.92 9.96
N SER A 3 -0.83 -45.95 9.84
CA SER A 3 -1.10 -45.23 8.60
C SER A 3 -0.46 -43.85 8.74
N LEU A 4 0.67 -43.65 8.09
CA LEU A 4 1.32 -42.35 7.97
C LEU A 4 0.49 -41.48 7.03
N ALA A 5 -0.14 -40.45 7.58
CA ALA A 5 -0.67 -39.34 6.81
C ALA A 5 0.51 -38.44 6.40
N GLU A 6 0.73 -38.36 5.10
CA GLU A 6 1.70 -37.51 4.44
C GLU A 6 1.27 -36.04 4.62
N ALA A 7 2.12 -35.24 5.26
CA ALA A 7 1.92 -33.82 5.45
C ALA A 7 2.18 -33.12 4.11
N ASP A 8 1.12 -32.56 3.54
CA ASP A 8 1.15 -31.77 2.31
C ASP A 8 1.91 -30.45 2.60
N MET A 9 3.20 -30.47 2.26
CA MET A 9 4.08 -29.31 2.34
C MET A 9 3.56 -28.24 1.38
N LEU A 10 3.28 -27.05 1.91
CA LEU A 10 3.22 -25.79 1.18
C LEU A 10 4.56 -25.54 0.46
N GLN A 11 4.74 -26.20 -0.68
CA GLN A 11 5.75 -25.81 -1.65
C GLN A 11 5.26 -24.53 -2.29
N ALA A 12 5.84 -23.41 -1.86
CA ALA A 12 5.86 -22.20 -2.65
C ALA A 12 6.44 -22.58 -4.02
N THR A 13 5.58 -22.69 -5.02
CA THR A 13 5.98 -22.90 -6.39
C THR A 13 6.86 -21.70 -6.77
N PRO A 14 8.13 -21.92 -7.15
CA PRO A 14 8.93 -20.85 -7.68
C PRO A 14 8.27 -20.47 -9.01
N VAL A 15 7.63 -19.30 -9.04
CA VAL A 15 7.28 -18.68 -10.32
C VAL A 15 8.59 -18.63 -11.08
N GLN A 16 8.65 -19.41 -12.17
CA GLN A 16 9.76 -19.35 -13.11
C GLN A 16 9.84 -17.90 -13.58
N LEU A 17 10.76 -17.15 -12.97
CA LEU A 17 11.28 -15.91 -13.51
C LEU A 17 11.78 -16.29 -14.90
N VAL A 18 10.95 -15.99 -15.89
CA VAL A 18 11.25 -16.11 -17.31
C VAL A 18 12.70 -15.65 -17.48
N SER A 19 13.53 -16.58 -17.97
CA SER A 19 14.94 -16.43 -18.21
C SER A 19 15.19 -15.28 -19.19
N CYS A 20 15.14 -14.06 -18.69
CA CYS A 20 15.67 -12.89 -19.38
C CYS A 20 17.20 -12.95 -19.27
N PRO A 21 17.96 -12.56 -20.31
CA PRO A 21 19.43 -12.60 -20.30
C PRO A 21 20.07 -11.52 -19.39
N PHE A 22 19.32 -11.00 -18.43
CA PHE A 22 19.79 -9.99 -17.48
C PHE A 22 20.37 -10.66 -16.24
N THR A 23 21.56 -10.21 -15.83
CA THR A 23 22.17 -10.50 -14.52
C THR A 23 21.11 -10.48 -13.39
N PRO A 24 21.06 -11.47 -12.47
CA PRO A 24 19.96 -11.66 -11.51
C PRO A 24 19.57 -10.43 -10.68
N GLY A 25 20.49 -9.48 -10.46
CA GLY A 25 20.21 -8.25 -9.74
C GLY A 25 19.38 -7.21 -10.52
N ARG A 26 19.48 -7.17 -11.86
CA ARG A 26 18.77 -6.15 -12.67
C ARG A 26 17.27 -6.43 -12.78
N SER A 27 16.89 -7.70 -12.92
CA SER A 27 15.48 -8.11 -12.91
C SER A 27 14.82 -7.81 -11.56
N LEU A 28 15.55 -7.98 -10.46
CA LEU A 28 15.09 -7.67 -9.11
C LEU A 28 14.82 -6.17 -8.90
N ILE A 29 15.69 -5.31 -9.42
CA ILE A 29 15.50 -3.86 -9.39
C ILE A 29 14.28 -3.47 -10.24
N LEU A 30 14.13 -4.06 -11.42
CA LEU A 30 12.96 -3.80 -12.27
C LEU A 30 11.65 -4.24 -11.62
N ASP A 31 11.62 -5.41 -10.98
CA ASP A 31 10.49 -5.87 -10.19
C ASP A 31 10.14 -4.85 -9.10
N TYR A 32 11.13 -4.38 -8.33
CA TYR A 32 10.92 -3.36 -7.30
C TYR A 32 10.37 -2.04 -7.86
N LEU A 33 10.96 -1.54 -8.94
CA LEU A 33 10.55 -0.27 -9.55
C LEU A 33 9.13 -0.36 -10.12
N ALA A 34 8.81 -1.48 -10.78
CA ALA A 34 7.48 -1.74 -11.29
C ALA A 34 6.46 -1.91 -10.14
N HIS A 35 6.82 -2.64 -9.09
CA HIS A 35 5.96 -2.89 -7.93
C HIS A 35 5.56 -1.59 -7.22
N ASN A 36 6.49 -0.65 -7.05
CA ASN A 36 6.25 0.63 -6.36
C ASN A 36 5.65 1.74 -7.25
N GLY A 37 5.49 1.49 -8.56
CA GLY A 37 4.97 2.49 -9.50
C GLY A 37 5.98 3.57 -9.89
N TYR A 38 7.28 3.24 -9.90
CA TYR A 38 8.35 4.09 -10.41
C TYR A 38 8.53 3.91 -11.92
N SER A 39 7.45 4.03 -12.68
CA SER A 39 7.40 3.65 -14.10
C SER A 39 8.35 4.47 -14.99
N LYS A 40 8.54 5.75 -14.69
CA LYS A 40 9.52 6.59 -15.39
C LYS A 40 10.95 6.06 -15.18
N THR A 41 11.31 5.74 -13.94
CA THR A 41 12.61 5.19 -13.57
C THR A 41 12.79 3.78 -14.14
N ALA A 42 11.75 2.94 -14.10
CA ALA A 42 11.78 1.61 -14.71
C ALA A 42 12.05 1.70 -16.22
N ARG A 43 11.31 2.55 -16.95
CA ARG A 43 11.54 2.77 -18.40
C ARG A 43 12.94 3.29 -18.69
N ALA A 44 13.45 4.22 -17.89
CA ALA A 44 14.81 4.72 -18.01
C ALA A 44 15.86 3.63 -17.74
N PHE A 45 15.65 2.82 -16.70
CA PHE A 45 16.52 1.71 -16.32
C PHE A 45 16.54 0.61 -17.38
N ILE A 46 15.40 0.29 -18.01
CA ILE A 46 15.33 -0.64 -19.15
C ILE A 46 16.18 -0.13 -20.32
N ARG A 47 16.04 1.15 -20.66
CA ARG A 47 16.79 1.78 -21.76
C ARG A 47 18.30 1.76 -21.51
N ASP A 48 18.70 2.02 -20.27
CA ASP A 48 20.11 2.00 -19.86
C ASP A 48 20.68 0.57 -19.79
N SER A 49 19.84 -0.40 -19.42
CA SER A 49 20.22 -1.81 -19.32
C SER A 49 20.27 -2.53 -20.66
N ALA A 50 19.59 -2.03 -21.71
CA ALA A 50 19.68 -2.59 -23.05
C ALA A 50 21.16 -2.54 -23.50
N VAL A 51 21.79 -3.71 -23.50
CA VAL A 51 23.22 -3.90 -23.78
C VAL A 51 23.55 -3.21 -25.10
N ARG A 52 24.32 -2.11 -25.04
CA ARG A 52 24.97 -1.54 -26.22
C ARG A 52 26.11 -2.48 -26.59
N HIS A 53 25.92 -3.29 -27.62
CA HIS A 53 27.03 -4.05 -28.20
C HIS A 53 27.97 -3.08 -28.91
N ILE A 54 29.06 -2.71 -28.24
CA ILE A 54 30.16 -1.96 -28.86
C ILE A 54 30.90 -2.95 -29.75
N GLY A 55 30.95 -2.67 -31.05
CA GLY A 55 31.71 -3.48 -32.00
C GLY A 55 33.21 -3.46 -31.67
N VAL A 56 33.95 -4.42 -32.22
CA VAL A 56 35.42 -4.49 -32.09
C VAL A 56 36.12 -3.22 -32.61
N ASP A 57 35.45 -2.46 -33.48
CA ASP A 57 35.96 -1.21 -34.07
C ASP A 57 35.53 0.07 -33.32
N GLY A 58 34.78 -0.05 -32.21
CA GLY A 58 34.34 1.11 -31.41
C GLY A 58 33.12 1.86 -31.97
N ASP A 59 32.60 1.45 -33.13
CA ASP A 59 31.37 2.00 -33.70
C ASP A 59 30.11 1.37 -33.08
N GLU A 60 29.09 2.21 -32.86
CA GLU A 60 27.78 1.81 -32.37
C GLU A 60 27.06 0.96 -33.44
N VAL A 61 27.09 -0.37 -33.28
CA VAL A 61 26.30 -1.26 -34.15
C VAL A 61 24.84 -1.20 -33.68
N MET A 62 24.02 -0.40 -34.37
CA MET A 62 22.55 -0.52 -34.31
C MET A 62 22.16 -1.89 -34.86
N GLN A 63 21.90 -2.84 -33.97
CA GLN A 63 21.27 -4.09 -34.35
C GLN A 63 19.88 -3.77 -34.94
N PRO A 64 19.45 -4.43 -36.03
CA PRO A 64 18.07 -4.36 -36.48
C PRO A 64 17.16 -4.75 -35.31
N GLN A 65 15.96 -4.17 -35.28
CA GLN A 65 14.96 -4.18 -34.19
C GLN A 65 14.49 -5.57 -33.71
N THR A 66 15.17 -6.65 -34.08
CA THR A 66 14.86 -8.04 -33.77
C THR A 66 15.70 -8.64 -32.64
N ALA A 67 16.67 -7.90 -32.08
CA ALA A 67 17.62 -8.45 -31.10
C ALA A 67 17.75 -7.63 -29.79
N SER A 68 16.77 -6.78 -29.46
CA SER A 68 16.41 -6.64 -28.04
C SER A 68 15.94 -8.01 -27.59
N GLY A 69 16.72 -8.74 -26.78
CA GLY A 69 16.41 -10.09 -26.29
C GLY A 69 15.12 -10.22 -25.46
N LEU A 70 14.23 -9.23 -25.50
CA LEU A 70 12.84 -9.34 -25.11
C LEU A 70 12.02 -9.57 -26.38
N GLY A 71 11.56 -10.80 -26.61
CA GLY A 71 10.51 -11.05 -27.60
C GLY A 71 9.33 -10.10 -27.37
N PRO A 72 8.57 -9.71 -28.40
CA PRO A 72 7.50 -8.70 -28.31
C PRO A 72 6.56 -8.93 -27.13
N SER A 73 6.25 -10.19 -26.84
CA SER A 73 5.40 -10.62 -25.72
C SER A 73 5.93 -10.24 -24.32
N THR A 74 7.26 -10.20 -24.11
CA THR A 74 7.85 -9.87 -22.81
C THR A 74 7.87 -8.36 -22.55
N SER A 75 8.10 -7.57 -23.59
CA SER A 75 8.03 -6.10 -23.51
C SER A 75 6.60 -5.63 -23.28
N GLU A 76 5.62 -6.25 -23.94
CA GLU A 76 4.19 -5.97 -23.73
C GLU A 76 3.72 -6.35 -22.32
N LEU A 77 4.16 -7.51 -21.80
CA LEU A 77 3.87 -7.93 -20.43
C LEU A 77 4.46 -6.98 -19.37
N MET A 78 5.67 -6.46 -19.62
CA MET A 78 6.29 -5.48 -18.74
C MET A 78 5.57 -4.13 -18.79
N GLU A 79 5.21 -3.65 -19.99
CA GLU A 79 4.48 -2.38 -20.13
C GLU A 79 3.09 -2.46 -19.51
N SER A 80 2.39 -3.59 -19.61
CA SER A 80 1.10 -3.79 -18.92
C SER A 80 1.25 -3.77 -17.40
N THR A 81 2.32 -4.36 -16.87
CA THR A 81 2.66 -4.31 -15.44
C THR A 81 2.95 -2.87 -14.97
N LEU A 82 3.69 -2.09 -15.75
CA LEU A 82 3.97 -0.68 -15.42
C LEU A 82 2.70 0.17 -15.44
N LYS A 83 1.81 -0.04 -16.43
CA LYS A 83 0.49 0.63 -16.47
C LYS A 83 -0.35 0.29 -15.26
N GLN A 84 -0.40 -0.98 -14.87
CA GLN A 84 -1.11 -1.40 -13.66
C GLN A 84 -0.54 -0.70 -12.41
N ALA A 85 0.78 -0.57 -12.31
CA ALA A 85 1.42 0.12 -11.20
C ALA A 85 1.16 1.64 -11.18
N GLU A 86 1.09 2.29 -12.35
CA GLU A 86 0.67 3.70 -12.48
C GLU A 86 -0.77 3.89 -11.99
N LEU A 87 -1.70 3.01 -12.37
CA LEU A 87 -3.09 3.04 -11.90
C LEU A 87 -3.19 2.86 -10.38
N ARG A 88 -2.48 1.87 -9.81
CA ARG A 88 -2.42 1.67 -8.35
C ARG A 88 -1.88 2.90 -7.63
N LYS A 89 -0.83 3.53 -8.17
CA LYS A 89 -0.27 4.77 -7.61
C LYS A 89 -1.26 5.93 -7.68
N GLN A 90 -2.02 6.05 -8.78
CA GLN A 90 -3.07 7.06 -8.91
C GLN A 90 -4.15 6.85 -7.84
N ILE A 91 -4.68 5.63 -7.68
CA ILE A 91 -5.67 5.30 -6.65
C ILE A 91 -5.15 5.65 -5.25
N ARG A 92 -3.90 5.27 -4.91
CA ARG A 92 -3.29 5.63 -3.63
C ARG A 92 -3.21 7.14 -3.43
N THR A 93 -2.90 7.90 -4.47
CA THR A 93 -2.82 9.37 -4.41
C THR A 93 -4.19 9.97 -4.14
N GLU A 94 -5.24 9.50 -4.81
CA GLU A 94 -6.60 9.98 -4.56
C GLU A 94 -7.06 9.69 -3.12
N LEU A 95 -6.80 8.48 -2.61
CA LEU A 95 -7.11 8.12 -1.22
C LEU A 95 -6.34 8.99 -0.21
N ARG A 96 -5.05 9.25 -0.47
CA ARG A 96 -4.21 10.13 0.35
C ARG A 96 -4.68 11.57 0.38
N CYS A 97 -5.29 12.04 -0.71
CA CYS A 97 -5.86 13.37 -0.81
C CYS A 97 -7.29 13.47 -0.25
N GLY A 98 -7.87 12.38 0.29
CA GLY A 98 -9.24 12.36 0.80
C GLY A 98 -10.32 12.30 -0.29
N ARG A 99 -9.93 12.11 -1.56
CA ARG A 99 -10.85 11.96 -2.71
C ARG A 99 -11.27 10.49 -2.88
N ILE A 100 -12.05 10.03 -1.90
CA ILE A 100 -12.43 8.61 -1.78
C ILE A 100 -13.40 8.19 -2.89
N PHE A 101 -14.26 9.10 -3.34
CA PHE A 101 -15.24 8.81 -4.40
C PHE A 101 -14.56 8.56 -5.74
N GLU A 102 -13.62 9.43 -6.11
CA GLU A 102 -12.80 9.31 -7.32
C GLU A 102 -11.97 8.04 -7.30
N ALA A 103 -11.37 7.72 -6.15
CA ALA A 103 -10.65 6.46 -5.95
C ALA A 103 -11.56 5.23 -6.14
N THR A 104 -12.80 5.29 -5.65
CA THR A 104 -13.78 4.20 -5.80
C THR A 104 -14.19 4.01 -7.26
N ILE A 105 -14.41 5.10 -8.00
CA ILE A 105 -14.67 5.03 -9.45
C ILE A 105 -13.52 4.37 -10.20
N LEU A 106 -12.27 4.72 -9.86
CA LEU A 106 -11.09 4.11 -10.46
C LEU A 106 -10.99 2.61 -10.11
N LEU A 107 -11.31 2.23 -8.87
CA LEU A 107 -11.35 0.83 -8.44
C LEU A 107 -12.40 0.03 -9.22
N ASP A 108 -13.64 0.51 -9.29
CA ASP A 108 -14.71 -0.19 -10.01
C ASP A 108 -14.39 -0.32 -11.51
N LYS A 109 -13.73 0.69 -12.08
CA LYS A 109 -13.35 0.71 -13.50
C LYS A 109 -12.22 -0.24 -13.86
N TYR A 110 -11.16 -0.29 -13.04
CA TYR A 110 -9.92 -1.01 -13.39
C TYR A 110 -9.72 -2.31 -12.59
N PHE A 111 -10.34 -2.43 -11.42
CA PHE A 111 -10.18 -3.55 -10.47
C PHE A 111 -11.52 -3.97 -9.82
N PRO A 112 -12.54 -4.35 -10.61
CA PRO A 112 -13.89 -4.63 -10.10
C PRO A 112 -13.93 -5.79 -9.08
N ASP A 113 -12.99 -6.72 -9.17
CA ASP A 113 -12.93 -7.89 -8.29
C ASP A 113 -12.55 -7.54 -6.84
N VAL A 114 -11.92 -6.39 -6.60
CA VAL A 114 -11.41 -5.99 -5.27
C VAL A 114 -12.54 -5.66 -4.30
N LEU A 115 -13.60 -5.01 -4.79
CA LEU A 115 -14.76 -4.63 -3.98
C LEU A 115 -15.95 -5.61 -4.16
N SER A 116 -15.78 -6.66 -4.97
CA SER A 116 -16.84 -7.61 -5.26
C SER A 116 -17.15 -8.49 -4.04
N LEU A 117 -18.34 -8.29 -3.46
CA LEU A 117 -18.86 -9.09 -2.34
C LEU A 117 -19.28 -10.51 -2.74
N SER A 118 -19.28 -10.83 -4.03
CA SER A 118 -19.74 -12.12 -4.58
C SER A 118 -18.71 -13.24 -4.46
N ASN A 119 -17.45 -12.93 -4.14
CA ASN A 119 -16.40 -13.93 -3.89
C ASN A 119 -16.10 -14.02 -2.39
N PRO A 120 -16.70 -14.97 -1.65
CA PRO A 120 -16.32 -15.22 -0.27
C PRO A 120 -14.91 -15.82 -0.26
N LEU A 121 -13.90 -14.97 -0.06
CA LEU A 121 -12.55 -15.42 0.29
C LEU A 121 -12.62 -16.25 1.57
N ARG A 122 -11.82 -17.33 1.65
CA ARG A 122 -11.74 -18.15 2.86
C ARG A 122 -11.10 -17.33 3.98
N PHE A 123 -11.73 -17.37 5.15
CA PHE A 123 -11.47 -16.54 6.32
C PHE A 123 -10.06 -16.73 6.95
N GLU A 124 -9.31 -17.75 6.51
CA GLU A 124 -8.07 -18.21 7.15
C GLU A 124 -6.79 -17.45 6.72
N ASP A 125 -6.81 -16.61 5.69
CA ASP A 125 -5.56 -16.11 5.07
C ASP A 125 -5.07 -14.71 5.51
N THR A 126 -5.70 -14.01 6.46
CA THR A 126 -5.46 -12.54 6.60
C THR A 126 -5.15 -11.93 7.96
N LEU A 127 -4.89 -12.70 9.02
CA LEU A 127 -4.60 -12.09 10.33
C LEU A 127 -3.12 -12.16 10.71
N VAL A 128 -2.34 -11.17 10.29
CA VAL A 128 -1.14 -10.76 11.04
C VAL A 128 -1.56 -9.68 12.04
N PRO A 129 -1.37 -9.86 13.36
CA PRO A 129 -1.62 -8.80 14.32
C PRO A 129 -0.63 -7.65 14.05
N SER A 130 -1.13 -6.46 13.69
CA SER A 130 -0.28 -5.27 13.60
C SER A 130 -0.27 -4.56 14.95
N SER A 131 0.92 -4.29 15.46
CA SER A 131 1.14 -3.48 16.65
C SER A 131 1.15 -1.99 16.31
N ASP A 132 0.47 -1.23 17.15
CA ASP A 132 0.81 0.15 17.54
C ASP A 132 0.29 1.35 16.72
N MET A 133 -0.85 1.19 16.04
CA MET A 133 -1.86 2.25 15.92
C MET A 133 -3.25 1.62 15.67
N ASP A 134 -4.26 2.10 16.40
CA ASP A 134 -5.64 1.58 16.49
C ASP A 134 -6.49 1.77 15.21
N PHE A 135 -6.04 1.25 14.07
CA PHE A 135 -6.86 1.12 12.84
C PHE A 135 -7.28 -0.35 12.66
N LEU A 136 -8.56 -0.61 12.36
CA LEU A 136 -9.07 -1.97 12.27
C LEU A 136 -8.72 -2.64 10.94
N ALA A 137 -8.08 -3.81 11.07
CA ALA A 137 -7.75 -4.73 9.98
C ALA A 137 -6.94 -4.11 8.82
N PRO A 138 -5.81 -3.42 9.09
CA PRO A 138 -5.00 -2.74 8.06
C PRO A 138 -4.44 -3.67 6.98
N ASN A 139 -4.37 -4.97 7.28
CA ASN A 139 -3.88 -6.03 6.41
C ASN A 139 -4.99 -6.93 5.85
N SER A 140 -6.26 -6.67 6.19
CA SER A 140 -7.35 -7.45 5.62
C SER A 140 -7.57 -7.08 4.17
N VAL A 141 -7.58 -8.09 3.31
CA VAL A 141 -7.98 -8.00 1.89
C VAL A 141 -9.44 -8.41 1.67
N TYR A 142 -10.20 -8.69 2.74
CA TYR A 142 -11.60 -9.08 2.64
C TYR A 142 -12.47 -7.92 2.11
N PRO A 143 -13.25 -8.10 1.03
CA PRO A 143 -13.98 -7.00 0.38
C PRO A 143 -14.90 -6.21 1.31
N LEU A 144 -15.54 -6.87 2.29
CA LEU A 144 -16.43 -6.19 3.24
C LEU A 144 -15.67 -5.26 4.19
N HIS A 145 -14.46 -5.64 4.61
CA HIS A 145 -13.57 -4.76 5.39
C HIS A 145 -13.11 -3.57 4.55
N LEU A 146 -12.77 -3.80 3.27
CA LEU A 146 -12.35 -2.72 2.36
C LEU A 146 -13.48 -1.70 2.14
N VAL A 147 -14.69 -2.17 1.81
CA VAL A 147 -15.86 -1.31 1.61
C VAL A 147 -16.21 -0.54 2.87
N LEU A 148 -16.15 -1.19 4.03
CA LEU A 148 -16.43 -0.54 5.32
C LEU A 148 -15.40 0.54 5.62
N ASN A 149 -14.10 0.24 5.49
CA ASN A 149 -13.02 1.18 5.74
C ASN A 149 -13.07 2.39 4.79
N LEU A 150 -13.37 2.16 3.50
CA LEU A 150 -13.58 3.25 2.54
C LEU A 150 -14.77 4.13 2.92
N ARG A 151 -15.91 3.54 3.30
CA ARG A 151 -17.09 4.33 3.71
C ARG A 151 -16.87 5.10 5.01
N ILE A 152 -16.16 4.51 5.98
CA ILE A 152 -15.74 5.21 7.19
C ILE A 152 -14.83 6.39 6.82
N GLN A 153 -13.86 6.18 5.92
CA GLN A 153 -13.00 7.28 5.47
C GLN A 153 -13.80 8.38 4.77
N THR A 154 -14.75 8.04 3.88
CA THR A 154 -15.65 9.01 3.24
C THR A 154 -16.42 9.83 4.28
N PHE A 155 -16.94 9.17 5.32
CA PHE A 155 -17.63 9.85 6.41
C PHE A 155 -16.71 10.81 7.17
N VAL A 156 -15.50 10.35 7.52
CA VAL A 156 -14.49 11.15 8.23
C VAL A 156 -14.08 12.37 7.40
N GLU A 157 -13.84 12.21 6.09
CA GLU A 157 -13.51 13.33 5.21
C GLU A 157 -14.71 14.29 5.04
N ALA A 158 -15.95 13.79 5.02
CA ALA A 158 -17.15 14.63 4.99
C ALA A 158 -17.36 15.42 6.29
N CYS A 159 -16.82 14.95 7.42
CA CYS A 159 -16.85 15.70 8.68
C CYS A 159 -15.85 16.86 8.70
N ARG A 160 -14.86 16.91 7.81
CA ARG A 160 -13.84 17.97 7.83
C ARG A 160 -14.43 19.34 7.59
N THR A 161 -13.98 20.28 8.41
CA THR A 161 -14.20 21.72 8.21
C THR A 161 -13.01 22.40 7.53
N THR A 162 -11.82 21.78 7.59
CA THR A 162 -10.60 22.29 6.95
C THR A 162 -10.33 21.50 5.66
N PRO A 163 -10.29 22.16 4.48
CA PRO A 163 -9.96 21.52 3.22
C PRO A 163 -8.54 20.94 3.25
N LEU A 164 -8.38 19.73 2.71
CA LEU A 164 -7.05 19.16 2.47
C LEU A 164 -6.36 19.88 1.30
N ALA A 165 -5.05 20.10 1.42
CA ALA A 165 -4.25 20.61 0.31
C ALA A 165 -4.37 19.65 -0.89
N SER A 166 -4.80 20.19 -2.03
CA SER A 166 -4.97 19.41 -3.26
C SER A 166 -3.61 19.11 -3.89
N PRO A 167 -3.48 18.01 -4.66
CA PRO A 167 -2.20 17.63 -5.27
C PRO A 167 -1.68 18.63 -6.32
N SER A 168 -2.45 19.67 -6.69
CA SER A 168 -2.03 20.74 -7.60
C SER A 168 -1.09 21.77 -6.98
N ASP A 169 -0.89 21.80 -5.66
CA ASP A 169 0.07 22.72 -5.03
C ASP A 169 1.54 22.28 -5.17
N CYS A 170 1.85 21.40 -6.15
CA CYS A 170 3.21 20.93 -6.44
C CYS A 170 3.72 21.24 -7.86
N ALA A 171 2.95 21.85 -8.77
CA ALA A 171 3.49 22.49 -9.97
C ALA A 171 2.41 23.31 -10.70
N TYR A 172 2.77 24.57 -10.99
CA TYR A 172 2.11 25.57 -11.85
C TYR A 172 1.07 26.49 -11.20
N ASP A 173 1.48 27.76 -11.07
CA ASP A 173 0.63 28.93 -10.86
C ASP A 173 -0.45 29.03 -11.93
N SER A 174 -1.73 29.02 -11.52
CA SER A 174 -2.80 29.83 -12.11
C SER A 174 -4.09 29.77 -11.29
N PRO A 175 -4.93 30.83 -11.35
CA PRO A 175 -5.74 31.27 -10.22
C PRO A 175 -7.09 30.57 -10.10
N SER A 176 -7.56 30.54 -8.85
CA SER A 176 -8.86 30.10 -8.37
C SER A 176 -10.05 30.44 -9.27
N ALA A 177 -10.93 29.46 -9.47
CA ALA A 177 -12.35 29.68 -9.69
C ALA A 177 -13.10 29.13 -8.47
N SER A 178 -13.38 30.02 -7.52
CA SER A 178 -14.34 29.81 -6.45
C SER A 178 -15.76 29.92 -7.03
N SER A 179 -16.48 28.80 -7.07
CA SER A 179 -17.95 28.81 -7.11
C SER A 179 -18.45 28.40 -5.73
N THR A 180 -18.70 29.41 -4.90
CA THR A 180 -19.41 29.30 -3.62
C THR A 180 -20.88 29.05 -3.92
N GLU A 181 -21.27 27.78 -4.08
CA GLU A 181 -22.61 27.38 -3.66
C GLU A 181 -22.49 27.02 -2.18
N VAL A 182 -23.34 27.60 -1.33
CA VAL A 182 -23.43 27.26 0.09
C VAL A 182 -24.55 26.23 0.19
N PRO A 183 -24.29 24.92 0.24
CA PRO A 183 -25.32 23.98 0.65
C PRO A 183 -25.72 24.34 2.08
N ASP A 184 -27.03 24.46 2.32
CA ASP A 184 -27.58 24.75 3.63
C ASP A 184 -26.92 23.85 4.69
N LEU A 185 -26.43 24.44 5.77
CA LEU A 185 -25.70 23.73 6.83
C LEU A 185 -26.51 22.54 7.39
N ILE A 186 -27.83 22.68 7.39
CA ILE A 186 -28.80 21.66 7.77
C ILE A 186 -28.77 20.47 6.80
N ASP A 187 -28.68 20.72 5.50
CA ASP A 187 -28.61 19.68 4.47
C ASP A 187 -27.30 18.89 4.58
N LYS A 188 -26.19 19.57 4.91
CA LYS A 188 -24.90 18.91 5.18
C LYS A 188 -24.99 18.01 6.42
N GLN A 189 -25.59 18.50 7.51
CA GLN A 189 -25.71 17.74 8.74
C GLN A 189 -26.65 16.54 8.60
N THR A 190 -27.77 16.70 7.88
CA THR A 190 -28.69 15.58 7.59
C THR A 190 -28.04 14.55 6.66
N ALA A 191 -27.23 14.98 5.68
CA ALA A 191 -26.45 14.06 4.84
C ALA A 191 -25.43 13.25 5.66
N LEU A 192 -24.74 13.89 6.61
CA LEU A 192 -23.81 13.22 7.53
C LEU A 192 -24.53 12.19 8.42
N LEU A 193 -25.67 12.55 9.02
CA LEU A 193 -26.46 11.61 9.82
C LEU A 193 -26.95 10.42 9.00
N ASN A 194 -27.46 10.66 7.80
CA ASN A 194 -27.87 9.60 6.88
C ASN A 194 -26.70 8.69 6.50
N SER A 195 -25.50 9.24 6.33
CA SER A 195 -24.31 8.45 6.03
C SER A 195 -23.85 7.60 7.24
N ALA A 196 -23.90 8.15 8.46
CA ALA A 196 -23.62 7.40 9.69
C ALA A 196 -24.59 6.23 9.89
N GLN A 197 -25.90 6.44 9.64
CA GLN A 197 -26.91 5.38 9.73
C GLN A 197 -26.64 4.23 8.76
N LYS A 198 -26.09 4.51 7.57
CA LYS A 198 -25.76 3.49 6.55
C LYS A 198 -24.57 2.61 6.93
N LEU A 199 -23.74 3.01 7.91
CA LEU A 199 -22.58 2.22 8.36
C LEU A 199 -22.97 1.06 9.28
N TYR A 200 -23.96 1.25 10.15
CA TYR A 200 -24.38 0.22 11.13
C TYR A 200 -24.86 -1.09 10.49
N PRO A 201 -25.67 -1.10 9.42
CA PRO A 201 -26.05 -2.34 8.74
C PRO A 201 -24.85 -3.11 8.20
N LEU A 202 -23.82 -2.43 7.70
CA LEU A 202 -22.63 -3.09 7.14
C LEU A 202 -21.82 -3.81 8.21
N VAL A 203 -21.68 -3.20 9.39
CA VAL A 203 -20.99 -3.84 10.52
C VAL A 203 -21.70 -5.12 10.93
N LYS A 204 -23.04 -5.15 10.93
CA LYS A 204 -23.82 -6.35 11.29
C LYS A 204 -23.70 -7.51 10.29
N VAL A 205 -23.26 -7.23 9.06
CA VAL A 205 -23.10 -8.23 7.99
C VAL A 205 -21.71 -8.91 8.06
N LEU A 206 -20.81 -8.43 8.92
CA LEU A 206 -19.47 -9.01 9.07
C LEU A 206 -19.55 -10.46 9.58
N PRO A 207 -18.73 -11.40 9.04
CA PRO A 207 -18.76 -12.81 9.46
C PRO A 207 -18.26 -13.07 10.89
N SER A 208 -17.41 -12.19 11.43
CA SER A 208 -16.71 -12.41 12.70
C SER A 208 -17.21 -11.48 13.80
N GLU A 209 -17.61 -12.07 14.93
CA GLU A 209 -18.12 -11.36 16.10
C GLU A 209 -17.06 -10.45 16.76
N GLN A 210 -15.79 -10.83 16.66
CA GLN A 210 -14.68 -10.01 17.14
C GLN A 210 -14.52 -8.76 16.30
N ASP A 211 -14.62 -8.88 14.97
CA ASP A 211 -14.54 -7.75 14.05
C ASP A 211 -15.76 -6.84 14.20
N ILE A 212 -16.97 -7.41 14.33
CA ILE A 212 -18.19 -6.66 14.65
C ILE A 212 -17.99 -5.78 15.89
N SER A 213 -17.47 -6.37 16.98
CA SER A 213 -17.28 -5.67 18.24
C SER A 213 -16.24 -4.56 18.14
N ARG A 214 -15.15 -4.80 17.40
CA ARG A 214 -14.12 -3.79 17.15
C ARG A 214 -14.67 -2.64 16.31
N TYR A 215 -15.29 -2.95 15.17
CA TYR A 215 -15.85 -1.94 14.26
C TYR A 215 -16.97 -1.12 14.90
N LYS A 216 -17.72 -1.70 15.83
CA LYS A 216 -18.71 -0.96 16.61
C LYS A 216 -18.07 0.13 17.47
N LYS A 217 -16.96 -0.16 18.16
CA LYS A 217 -16.22 0.83 18.98
C LYS A 217 -15.61 1.93 18.12
N GLU A 218 -15.06 1.56 16.97
CA GLU A 218 -14.53 2.53 16.00
C GLU A 218 -15.64 3.43 15.49
N LEU A 219 -16.80 2.87 15.14
CA LEU A 219 -17.95 3.63 14.65
C LEU A 219 -18.49 4.61 15.69
N GLU A 220 -18.54 4.22 16.98
CA GLU A 220 -18.89 5.12 18.08
C GLU A 220 -17.91 6.31 18.17
N SER A 221 -16.60 6.05 18.03
CA SER A 221 -15.56 7.07 18.08
C SER A 221 -15.62 8.03 16.88
N VAL A 222 -15.84 7.47 15.68
CA VAL A 222 -15.94 8.22 14.42
C VAL A 222 -17.23 9.06 14.38
N ILE A 223 -18.38 8.53 14.77
CA ILE A 223 -19.63 9.29 14.87
C ILE A 223 -19.52 10.40 15.91
N GLY A 224 -18.71 10.19 16.96
CA GLY A 224 -18.37 11.22 17.95
C GLY A 224 -17.81 12.51 17.35
N LEU A 225 -17.22 12.48 16.14
CA LEU A 225 -16.75 13.68 15.44
C LEU A 225 -17.89 14.69 15.19
N LEU A 226 -19.13 14.23 14.99
CA LEU A 226 -20.29 15.10 14.75
C LEU A 226 -20.69 15.95 15.97
N ALA A 227 -20.26 15.57 17.16
CA ALA A 227 -20.56 16.32 18.38
C ALA A 227 -19.71 17.59 18.52
N TYR A 228 -18.61 17.69 17.77
CA TYR A 228 -17.67 18.80 17.84
C TYR A 228 -17.85 19.76 16.66
N PRO A 229 -17.92 21.08 16.90
CA PRO A 229 -18.02 22.07 15.84
C PRO A 229 -16.75 22.13 14.98
N VAL A 230 -15.59 21.84 15.58
CA VAL A 230 -14.30 21.72 14.90
C VAL A 230 -13.74 20.33 15.21
N PRO A 231 -13.89 19.35 14.32
CA PRO A 231 -13.52 17.97 14.61
C PRO A 231 -11.99 17.73 14.63
N GLU A 232 -11.20 18.64 14.07
CA GLU A 232 -9.72 18.60 14.10
C GLU A 232 -9.14 18.83 15.51
N GLU A 233 -9.85 19.56 16.39
CA GLU A 233 -9.44 19.81 17.78
C GLU A 233 -9.99 18.75 18.76
N SER A 234 -10.75 17.80 18.24
CA SER A 234 -11.41 16.76 19.04
C SER A 234 -10.39 15.76 19.61
N PRO A 235 -10.66 15.12 20.77
CA PRO A 235 -9.88 13.97 21.24
C PRO A 235 -9.86 12.79 20.24
N VAL A 236 -10.83 12.72 19.33
CA VAL A 236 -10.89 11.73 18.25
C VAL A 236 -10.34 12.26 16.91
N SER A 237 -9.60 13.37 16.92
CA SER A 237 -8.96 13.94 15.71
C SER A 237 -7.93 13.00 15.07
N GLY A 238 -7.44 11.99 15.81
CA GLY A 238 -6.58 10.93 15.26
C GLY A 238 -7.16 10.26 14.00
N TYR A 239 -8.49 10.18 13.87
CA TYR A 239 -9.15 9.65 12.68
C TYR A 239 -8.98 10.54 11.44
N LEU A 240 -8.74 11.85 11.62
CA LEU A 240 -8.57 12.81 10.53
C LEU A 240 -7.14 12.87 9.99
N ASN A 241 -6.18 12.25 10.68
CA ASN A 241 -4.75 12.32 10.34
C ASN A 241 -4.42 11.66 8.99
N GLN A 242 -3.29 12.10 8.40
CA GLN A 242 -2.76 11.54 7.16
C GLN A 242 -2.42 10.04 7.30
N GLU A 243 -1.98 9.62 8.49
CA GLU A 243 -1.64 8.22 8.79
C GLU A 243 -2.80 7.26 8.50
N ARG A 244 -4.04 7.64 8.86
CA ARG A 244 -5.21 6.82 8.56
C ARG A 244 -5.44 6.70 7.05
N ARG A 245 -5.35 7.80 6.31
CA ARG A 245 -5.47 7.78 4.84
C ARG A 245 -4.39 6.92 4.20
N ASP A 246 -3.16 6.99 4.70
CA ASP A 246 -2.04 6.19 4.24
C ASP A 246 -2.27 4.69 4.50
N ALA A 247 -2.82 4.34 5.66
CA ALA A 247 -3.17 2.97 6.01
C ALA A 247 -4.28 2.41 5.11
N VAL A 248 -5.36 3.16 4.87
CA VAL A 248 -6.43 2.77 3.93
C VAL A 248 -5.88 2.62 2.51
N ALA A 249 -5.04 3.55 2.07
CA ALA A 249 -4.41 3.49 0.75
C ALA A 249 -3.50 2.27 0.59
N ALA A 250 -2.74 1.92 1.63
CA ALA A 250 -1.90 0.72 1.64
C ALA A 250 -2.77 -0.55 1.63
N GLN A 251 -3.81 -0.61 2.45
CA GLN A 251 -4.74 -1.75 2.51
C GLN A 251 -5.37 -2.04 1.13
N ILE A 252 -5.84 -0.99 0.44
CA ILE A 252 -6.42 -1.11 -0.90
C ILE A 252 -5.37 -1.56 -1.92
N ASP A 253 -4.15 -1.01 -1.87
CA ASP A 253 -3.06 -1.44 -2.76
C ASP A 253 -2.71 -2.92 -2.57
N TYR A 254 -2.68 -3.38 -1.32
CA TYR A 254 -2.48 -4.80 -1.00
C TYR A 254 -3.61 -5.67 -1.51
N ALA A 255 -4.87 -5.23 -1.36
CA ALA A 255 -6.01 -5.94 -1.91
C ALA A 255 -5.95 -6.03 -3.44
N ILE A 256 -5.60 -4.94 -4.14
CA ILE A 256 -5.42 -4.96 -5.60
C ILE A 256 -4.37 -6.00 -6.00
N LEU A 257 -3.21 -6.01 -5.33
CA LEU A 257 -2.14 -6.97 -5.60
C LEU A 257 -2.60 -8.41 -5.34
N TYR A 258 -3.29 -8.64 -4.23
CA TYR A 258 -3.83 -9.94 -3.84
C TYR A 258 -4.80 -10.49 -4.89
N HIS A 259 -5.81 -9.69 -5.28
CA HIS A 259 -6.79 -10.09 -6.28
C HIS A 259 -6.18 -10.25 -7.68
N ALA A 260 -5.14 -9.47 -8.00
CA ALA A 260 -4.35 -9.63 -9.22
C ALA A 260 -3.39 -10.84 -9.18
N LYS A 261 -3.37 -11.64 -8.10
CA LYS A 261 -2.46 -12.78 -7.87
C LYS A 261 -0.98 -12.39 -7.99
N ARG A 262 -0.66 -11.17 -7.58
CA ARG A 262 0.70 -10.64 -7.56
C ARG A 262 1.19 -10.56 -6.11
N PRO A 263 2.51 -10.67 -5.88
CA PRO A 263 3.06 -10.58 -4.55
C PRO A 263 2.81 -9.17 -3.96
N VAL A 264 2.37 -9.13 -2.70
CA VAL A 264 2.08 -7.90 -1.95
C VAL A 264 3.36 -7.08 -1.70
N ILE A 265 4.50 -7.77 -1.64
CA ILE A 265 5.83 -7.20 -1.39
C ILE A 265 6.72 -7.60 -2.58
N SER A 266 7.53 -6.67 -3.07
CA SER A 266 8.52 -6.96 -4.12
C SER A 266 9.61 -7.93 -3.63
N TYR A 267 10.25 -8.66 -4.54
CA TYR A 267 11.29 -9.62 -4.14
C TYR A 267 12.51 -8.94 -3.51
N LEU A 268 12.89 -7.76 -3.99
CA LEU A 268 13.98 -6.98 -3.41
C LEU A 268 13.70 -6.59 -1.96
N GLU A 269 12.49 -6.10 -1.69
CA GLU A 269 12.09 -5.73 -0.33
C GLU A 269 12.03 -6.95 0.58
N LEU A 270 11.51 -8.07 0.08
CA LEU A 270 11.49 -9.33 0.81
C LEU A 270 12.90 -9.77 1.21
N TYR A 271 13.86 -9.77 0.29
CA TYR A 271 15.26 -10.11 0.59
C TYR A 271 15.90 -9.11 1.56
N ALA A 272 15.61 -7.82 1.43
CA ALA A 272 16.11 -6.80 2.35
C ALA A 272 15.59 -7.03 3.79
N ARG A 273 14.30 -7.37 3.94
CA ARG A 273 13.69 -7.71 5.24
C ARG A 273 14.33 -8.97 5.83
N TYR A 274 14.43 -10.05 5.05
CA TYR A 274 15.08 -11.29 5.51
C TYR A 274 16.52 -11.05 5.97
N THR A 275 17.30 -10.36 5.15
CA THR A 275 18.71 -10.07 5.47
C THR A 275 18.82 -9.21 6.72
N SER A 276 17.96 -8.20 6.88
CA SER A 276 17.94 -7.34 8.07
C SER A 276 17.59 -8.12 9.34
N THR A 277 16.60 -9.02 9.27
CA THR A 277 16.21 -9.87 10.40
C THR A 277 17.31 -10.86 10.76
N ILE A 278 17.90 -11.54 9.78
CA ILE A 278 19.02 -12.48 10.00
C ILE A 278 20.20 -11.73 10.63
N LEU A 279 20.56 -10.56 10.09
CA LEU A 279 21.64 -9.75 10.64
C LEU A 279 21.34 -9.27 12.07
N GLY A 280 20.10 -8.91 12.36
CA GLY A 280 19.65 -8.56 13.71
C GLY A 280 19.79 -9.73 14.68
N ILE A 281 19.36 -10.93 14.28
CA ILE A 281 19.50 -12.16 15.08
C ILE A 281 20.97 -12.49 15.32
N LEU A 282 21.82 -12.40 14.28
CA LEU A 282 23.28 -12.65 14.38
C LEU A 282 23.98 -11.64 15.29
N ASN A 283 23.58 -10.37 15.21
CA ASN A 283 24.11 -9.32 16.08
C ASN A 283 23.69 -9.55 17.55
N ASN A 284 22.44 -9.95 17.78
CA ASN A 284 21.94 -10.28 19.12
C ASN A 284 22.59 -11.54 19.70
N SER A 285 23.00 -12.50 18.86
CA SER A 285 23.74 -13.69 19.28
C SER A 285 25.25 -13.46 19.42
N GLY A 286 25.73 -12.23 19.20
CA GLY A 286 27.12 -11.85 19.43
C GLY A 286 28.11 -12.42 18.39
N VAL A 287 27.62 -12.87 17.23
CA VAL A 287 28.48 -13.34 16.14
C VAL A 287 29.23 -12.14 15.55
N LYS A 288 30.55 -12.12 15.73
CA LYS A 288 31.39 -11.09 15.13
C LYS A 288 31.32 -11.21 13.60
N PRO A 289 31.05 -10.11 12.88
CA PRO A 289 31.07 -10.16 11.43
C PRO A 289 32.47 -10.58 10.94
N PRO A 290 32.56 -11.32 9.82
CA PRO A 290 33.86 -11.64 9.20
C PRO A 290 34.68 -10.37 9.00
N SER A 291 36.02 -10.44 9.16
CA SER A 291 36.87 -9.24 9.06
C SER A 291 36.84 -8.53 7.70
N SER A 292 36.33 -9.20 6.66
CA SER A 292 36.12 -8.67 5.31
C SER A 292 34.77 -7.95 5.12
N TRP A 293 33.90 -7.92 6.12
CA TRP A 293 32.58 -7.28 6.01
C TRP A 293 32.68 -5.77 6.11
N ILE A 294 32.43 -5.09 4.99
CA ILE A 294 32.27 -3.64 4.96
C ILE A 294 30.86 -3.32 5.46
N ALA A 295 30.74 -2.85 6.70
CA ALA A 295 29.46 -2.47 7.26
C ALA A 295 28.85 -1.28 6.46
N PRO A 296 27.54 -1.28 6.17
CA PRO A 296 26.87 -0.10 5.65
C PRO A 296 26.99 1.05 6.66
N PRO A 297 27.04 2.31 6.21
CA PRO A 297 27.22 3.46 7.10
C PRO A 297 26.07 3.51 8.12
N SER A 298 26.39 3.18 9.37
CA SER A 298 25.46 3.31 10.49
C SER A 298 25.25 4.79 10.76
N THR A 299 24.01 5.27 10.59
CA THR A 299 23.60 6.56 11.11
C THR A 299 23.74 6.52 12.64
N ALA A 300 24.69 7.30 13.14
CA ALA A 300 25.07 7.34 14.55
C ALA A 300 23.85 7.64 15.43
N LYS A 301 23.61 6.77 16.42
CA LYS A 301 22.66 6.99 17.51
C LYS A 301 23.07 8.24 18.28
N HIS A 302 22.16 9.22 18.38
CA HIS A 302 22.25 10.24 19.42
C HIS A 302 22.24 9.58 20.80
N PRO A 303 23.17 9.90 21.71
CA PRO A 303 23.16 9.35 23.05
C PRO A 303 22.02 9.97 23.85
N ILE A 304 21.01 9.16 24.18
CA ILE A 304 20.00 9.49 25.19
C ILE A 304 20.73 9.53 26.53
N ARG A 305 20.91 10.76 27.05
CA ARG A 305 21.48 11.05 28.36
C ARG A 305 20.48 10.63 29.44
N ASN A 306 20.65 9.43 30.00
CA ASN A 306 19.93 9.01 31.20
C ASN A 306 20.36 9.91 32.38
N LYS A 307 19.49 10.82 32.80
CA LYS A 307 19.61 11.50 34.10
C LYS A 307 19.24 10.49 35.19
N THR A 308 20.24 10.03 35.93
CA THR A 308 20.05 9.38 37.22
C THR A 308 19.56 10.43 38.22
N PHE A 309 18.35 10.25 38.73
CA PHE A 309 17.85 10.94 39.91
C PHE A 309 18.16 10.05 41.11
N SER A 310 19.10 10.47 41.96
CA SER A 310 19.36 9.84 43.25
C SER A 310 18.59 10.61 44.33
N PRO A 311 17.85 9.93 45.24
CA PRO A 311 17.34 10.55 46.44
C PRO A 311 18.30 10.29 47.61
N SER A 312 18.75 11.35 48.27
CA SER A 312 19.15 11.39 49.68
C SER A 312 19.06 12.83 50.16
#